data_AF-A0A2H5ZND1-F1
#
_entry.id   AF-A0A2H5ZND1-F1
#
_cell.length_a   1.000
_cell.length_b   1.000
_cell.length_c   1.000
_cell.angle_alpha   90.00
_cell.angle_beta   90.00
_cell.angle_gamma   90.00
#
_symmetry.space_group_name_H-M   'P 1'
#
loop_
_entity.id
_entity.type
_entity.pdbx_description
1 polymer ?
#
loop_
_entity_poly.entity_id
_entity_poly.type
_entity_poly.pdbx_seq_one_letter_code
_entity_poly.pdbx_strand_id
1 'polypeptide(L)'
;MLQRSPGAPVDLREKSLYLAARILELTGKVPGGYGYRSAVEALDSGRAWKAFEKILQAQGARAIPPEARFRAEFPSPADGRIRAIHCWHMARVAKHAGAPAHASAGVRLLRTVGDVVSRGEPLFEIHAQSEAQLSFALEYARSRSDLVSFGF
;
A
#
# COMPACT_ATOMS: atom_id res chain seq x y z
N MET A 1 8.30 1.81 5.48
CA MET A 1 7.82 2.73 6.54
C MET A 1 8.61 2.55 7.84
N LEU A 2 8.54 1.41 8.54
CA LEU A 2 9.27 1.21 9.80
C LEU A 2 10.81 1.37 9.70
N GLN A 3 11.38 0.96 8.57
CA GLN A 3 12.82 1.15 8.28
C GLN A 3 13.17 2.58 7.83
N ARG A 4 12.18 3.48 7.68
CA ARG A 4 12.32 4.87 7.22
C ARG A 4 12.93 5.01 5.82
N SER A 5 12.63 4.06 4.93
CA SER A 5 13.07 4.11 3.53
C SER A 5 12.61 5.42 2.85
N PRO A 6 13.44 6.09 2.03
CA PRO A 6 13.11 7.39 1.42
C PRO A 6 11.84 7.41 0.56
N GLY A 7 11.48 6.28 -0.07
CA GLY A 7 10.25 6.14 -0.87
C GLY A 7 9.03 5.64 -0.09
N ALA A 8 9.06 5.64 1.25
CA ALA A 8 7.92 5.19 2.04
C ALA A 8 6.73 6.16 1.91
N PRO A 9 5.48 5.66 1.74
CA PRO A 9 4.31 6.52 1.62
C PRO A 9 4.11 7.41 2.85
N VAL A 10 4.00 8.72 2.62
CA VAL A 10 3.87 9.75 3.67
C VAL A 10 2.50 9.65 4.36
N ASP A 11 1.45 9.37 3.60
CA ASP A 11 0.09 9.18 4.10
C ASP A 11 0.00 7.99 5.08
N LEU A 12 0.65 6.88 4.76
CA LEU A 12 0.75 5.72 5.66
C LEU A 12 1.51 6.09 6.93
N ARG A 13 2.61 6.84 6.81
CA ARG A 13 3.39 7.31 7.97
C ARG A 13 2.51 8.13 8.91
N GLU A 14 1.84 9.16 8.41
CA GLU A 14 1.00 10.05 9.22
C GLU A 14 -0.16 9.30 9.87
N LYS A 15 -0.85 8.45 9.11
CA LYS A 15 -1.97 7.66 9.65
C LYS A 15 -1.51 6.70 10.75
N SER A 16 -0.38 6.01 10.56
CA SER A 16 0.17 5.10 11.58
C SER A 16 0.63 5.86 12.83
N LEU A 17 1.27 7.03 12.69
CA LEU A 17 1.69 7.87 13.81
C LEU A 17 0.49 8.39 14.61
N TYR A 18 -0.56 8.85 13.92
CA TYR A 18 -1.79 9.30 14.55
C TYR A 18 -2.45 8.19 15.39
N LEU A 19 -2.58 6.98 14.85
CA LEU A 19 -3.15 5.85 15.57
C LEU A 19 -2.27 5.41 16.75
N ALA A 20 -0.96 5.33 16.54
CA ALA A 20 -0.01 4.96 17.59
C ALA A 20 -0.02 5.98 18.75
N ALA A 21 -0.09 7.28 18.44
CA ALA A 21 -0.18 8.35 19.43
C ALA A 21 -1.35 8.14 20.40
N ARG A 22 -2.54 7.87 19.84
CA ARG A 22 -3.76 7.64 20.63
C ARG A 22 -3.62 6.40 21.51
N ILE A 23 -3.05 5.31 20.98
CA ILE A 23 -2.83 4.09 21.74
C ILE A 23 -1.84 4.34 22.89
N LEU A 24 -0.74 5.05 22.64
CA LEU A 24 0.28 5.35 23.65
C LEU A 24 -0.30 6.17 24.82
N GLU A 25 -1.10 7.18 24.53
CA GLU A 25 -1.78 8.00 25.54
C GLU A 25 -2.79 7.17 26.35
N LEU A 26 -3.54 6.27 25.70
CA LEU A 26 -4.49 5.38 26.35
C LEU A 26 -3.84 4.41 27.36
N THR A 27 -2.54 4.11 27.21
CA THR A 27 -1.83 3.27 28.19
C THR A 27 -1.53 3.96 29.51
N GLY A 28 -1.71 5.28 29.60
CA GLY A 28 -1.29 6.10 30.75
C GLY A 28 0.22 6.29 30.88
N LYS A 29 1.03 5.67 30.01
CA LYS A 29 2.51 5.79 30.02
C LYS A 29 3.02 7.05 29.30
N VAL A 30 2.19 7.67 28.48
CA VAL A 30 2.48 8.94 27.80
C VAL A 30 1.40 9.94 28.19
N PRO A 31 1.75 11.13 28.71
CA PRO A 31 0.78 12.16 29.02
C PRO A 31 -0.02 12.57 27.78
N GLY A 32 -1.29 12.92 27.96
CA GLY A 32 -2.13 13.41 26.87
C GLY A 32 -1.51 14.62 26.16
N GLY A 33 -1.58 14.64 24.83
CA GLY A 33 -0.97 15.67 23.99
C GLY A 33 0.49 15.39 23.59
N TYR A 34 1.14 14.39 24.20
CA TYR A 34 2.51 13.99 23.86
C TYR A 34 2.58 12.74 22.99
N GLY A 35 1.46 12.06 22.73
CA GLY A 35 1.41 10.79 22.00
C GLY A 35 2.05 10.85 20.62
N TYR A 36 1.76 11.90 19.85
CA TYR A 36 2.30 12.03 18.49
C TYR A 36 3.81 12.21 18.49
N ARG A 37 4.34 13.08 19.36
CA ARG A 37 5.78 13.27 19.54
C ARG A 37 6.47 11.96 19.94
N SER A 38 5.89 11.22 20.89
CA SER A 38 6.43 9.92 21.31
C SER A 38 6.39 8.85 20.20
N ALA A 39 5.33 8.83 19.39
CA ALA A 39 5.22 7.93 18.24
C ALA A 39 6.26 8.25 17.16
N VAL A 40 6.44 9.53 16.83
CA VAL A 40 7.47 10.02 15.90
C VAL A 40 8.85 9.62 16.40
N GLU A 41 9.15 9.88 17.67
CA GLU A 41 10.44 9.53 18.25
C GLU A 41 10.69 8.02 18.20
N ALA A 42 9.68 7.19 18.50
CA ALA A 42 9.80 5.74 18.43
C ALA A 42 10.05 5.24 16.99
N LEU A 43 9.43 5.86 15.99
CA LEU A 43 9.65 5.55 14.58
C LEU A 43 11.04 6.03 14.13
N ASP A 44 11.37 7.29 14.35
CA ASP A 44 12.57 7.95 13.81
C ASP A 44 13.86 7.53 14.52
N SER A 45 13.78 7.08 15.78
CA SER A 45 14.91 6.41 16.46
C SER A 45 15.12 4.96 16.01
N GLY A 46 14.17 4.37 15.27
CA GLY A 46 14.21 2.96 14.86
C GLY A 46 13.78 1.99 15.97
N ARG A 47 13.33 2.46 17.12
CA ARG A 47 12.78 1.61 18.19
C ARG A 47 11.58 0.81 17.72
N ALA A 48 10.73 1.40 16.87
CA ALA A 48 9.58 0.72 16.27
C ALA A 48 10.00 -0.48 15.39
N TRP A 49 11.06 -0.32 14.58
CA TRP A 49 11.61 -1.41 13.77
C TRP A 49 12.18 -2.53 14.65
N LYS A 50 12.96 -2.20 15.67
CA LYS A 50 13.50 -3.18 16.63
C LYS A 50 12.40 -3.94 17.38
N ALA A 51 11.30 -3.27 17.72
CA ALA A 51 10.15 -3.92 18.34
C ALA A 51 9.47 -4.90 17.36
N PHE A 52 9.33 -4.51 16.08
CA PHE A 52 8.82 -5.39 15.03
C PHE A 52 9.72 -6.61 14.80
N GLU A 53 11.05 -6.45 14.80
CA GLU A 53 11.99 -7.57 14.71
C GLU A 53 11.82 -8.56 15.87
N LYS A 54 11.62 -8.07 17.10
CA LYS A 54 11.31 -8.93 18.26
C LYS A 54 10.01 -9.72 18.08
N ILE A 55 8.98 -9.10 17.49
CA ILE A 55 7.71 -9.79 17.17
C ILE A 55 7.96 -10.90 16.14
N LEU A 56 8.74 -10.64 15.09
CA LEU A 56 9.09 -11.64 14.09
C LEU A 56 9.84 -12.84 14.70
N GLN A 57 10.81 -12.58 15.58
CA GLN A 57 11.54 -13.63 16.28
C GLN A 57 10.62 -14.47 17.17
N ALA A 58 9.70 -13.83 17.89
CA ALA A 58 8.75 -14.52 18.77
C ALA A 58 7.72 -15.37 18.01
N GLN A 59 7.32 -14.96 16.81
CA GLN A 59 6.37 -15.68 15.96
C GLN A 59 7.02 -16.79 15.10
N GLY A 60 8.36 -16.87 15.12
CA GLY A 60 9.14 -17.67 14.18
C GLY A 60 9.36 -16.94 12.86
N ALA A 61 10.60 -16.97 12.37
CA ALA A 61 10.97 -16.29 11.14
C ALA A 61 10.15 -16.81 9.94
N ARG A 62 9.45 -15.91 9.25
CA ARG A 62 8.75 -16.21 8.00
C ARG A 62 9.59 -15.73 6.83
N ALA A 63 9.70 -16.57 5.80
CA ALA A 63 10.34 -16.18 4.56
C ALA A 63 9.61 -14.98 3.95
N ILE A 64 10.37 -14.04 3.41
CA ILE A 64 9.82 -12.94 2.61
C ILE A 64 9.15 -13.58 1.39
N PRO A 65 7.89 -13.22 1.06
CA PRO A 65 7.25 -13.70 -0.15
C PRO A 65 8.12 -13.45 -1.37
N PRO A 66 8.23 -14.42 -2.30
CA PRO A 66 8.98 -14.20 -3.52
C PRO A 66 8.31 -13.12 -4.37
N GLU A 67 9.06 -12.63 -5.35
CA GLU A 67 8.51 -11.77 -6.38
C GLU A 67 7.51 -12.53 -7.28
N ALA A 68 6.46 -11.85 -7.74
CA ALA A 68 5.52 -12.43 -8.70
C ALA A 68 6.19 -12.66 -10.05
N ARG A 69 5.92 -13.82 -10.65
CA ARG A 69 6.44 -14.22 -11.96
C ARG A 69 5.88 -13.41 -13.12
N PHE A 70 4.61 -13.00 -13.03
CA PHE A 70 3.92 -12.25 -14.08
C PHE A 70 3.50 -10.88 -13.56
N ARG A 71 3.72 -9.85 -14.37
CA ARG A 71 3.35 -8.47 -14.05
C ARG A 71 2.85 -7.74 -15.29
N ALA A 72 1.92 -6.84 -15.11
CA ALA A 72 1.51 -5.91 -16.14
C ALA A 72 1.11 -4.56 -15.56
N GLU A 73 1.46 -3.50 -16.26
CA GLU A 73 1.03 -2.15 -15.95
C GLU A 73 -0.37 -1.90 -16.51
N PHE A 74 -1.18 -1.16 -15.74
CA PHE A 74 -2.46 -0.65 -16.18
C PHE A 74 -2.29 0.83 -16.57
N PRO A 75 -2.40 1.17 -17.87
CA PRO A 75 -2.20 2.54 -18.35
C PRO A 75 -3.39 3.44 -18.02
N SER A 76 -3.14 4.75 -17.91
CA SER A 76 -4.18 5.73 -17.70
C SER A 76 -5.10 5.81 -18.93
N PRO A 77 -6.43 5.71 -18.77
CA PRO A 77 -7.36 5.80 -19.90
C PRO A 77 -7.48 7.22 -20.46
N ALA A 78 -7.09 8.24 -19.67
CA ALA A 78 -7.23 9.65 -20.01
C ALA A 78 -6.11 10.50 -19.38
N ASP A 79 -5.97 11.72 -19.88
CA ASP A 79 -5.19 12.77 -19.23
C ASP A 79 -5.98 13.34 -18.05
N GLY A 80 -5.29 13.75 -16.99
CA GLY A 80 -5.93 14.45 -15.88
C GLY A 80 -5.24 14.29 -14.54
N ARG A 81 -5.81 14.96 -13.53
CA ARG A 81 -5.42 14.76 -12.14
C ARG A 81 -6.27 13.67 -11.51
N ILE A 82 -5.63 12.70 -10.85
CA ILE A 82 -6.34 11.62 -10.14
C ILE A 82 -7.11 12.23 -8.97
N ARG A 83 -8.44 12.12 -9.00
CA ARG A 83 -9.34 12.61 -7.94
C ARG A 83 -9.65 11.55 -6.90
N ALA A 84 -9.85 10.31 -7.34
CA ALA A 84 -10.08 9.19 -6.45
C ALA A 84 -9.63 7.87 -7.09
N ILE A 85 -9.31 6.90 -6.23
CA ILE A 85 -9.06 5.51 -6.60
C ILE A 85 -10.06 4.66 -5.82
N HIS A 86 -10.85 3.84 -6.51
CA HIS A 86 -11.90 3.07 -5.87
C HIS A 86 -11.32 1.81 -5.19
N CYS A 87 -11.06 1.91 -3.88
CA CYS A 87 -10.39 0.88 -3.09
C CYS A 87 -11.02 -0.52 -3.20
N TRP A 88 -12.36 -0.61 -3.33
CA TRP A 88 -13.03 -1.91 -3.48
C TRP A 88 -12.75 -2.56 -4.84
N HIS A 89 -12.64 -1.78 -5.91
CA HIS A 89 -12.27 -2.30 -7.23
C HIS A 89 -10.81 -2.72 -7.22
N MET A 90 -9.94 -1.91 -6.62
CA MET A 90 -8.52 -2.23 -6.45
C MET A 90 -8.31 -3.54 -5.68
N ALA A 91 -9.04 -3.74 -4.58
CA ALA A 91 -9.01 -4.99 -3.83
C ALA A 91 -9.50 -6.19 -4.65
N ARG A 92 -10.50 -6.00 -5.53
CA ARG A 92 -10.95 -7.06 -6.44
C ARG A 92 -9.93 -7.38 -7.54
N VAL A 93 -9.24 -6.38 -8.09
CA VAL A 93 -8.13 -6.61 -9.03
C VAL A 93 -7.06 -7.48 -8.36
N ALA A 94 -6.64 -7.14 -7.14
CA ALA A 94 -5.68 -7.95 -6.39
C ALA A 94 -6.18 -9.39 -6.14
N LYS A 95 -7.46 -9.56 -5.82
CA LYS A 95 -8.07 -10.89 -5.66
C LYS A 95 -8.04 -11.71 -6.95
N HIS A 96 -8.36 -11.09 -8.08
CA HIS A 96 -8.30 -11.74 -9.39
C HIS A 96 -6.87 -12.10 -9.79
N ALA A 97 -5.89 -11.31 -9.37
CA ALA A 97 -4.47 -11.60 -9.56
C ALA A 97 -3.97 -12.78 -8.71
N GLY A 98 -4.76 -13.23 -7.72
CA GLY A 98 -4.47 -14.42 -6.89
C GLY A 98 -4.25 -14.13 -5.41
N ALA A 99 -4.39 -12.88 -4.95
CA ALA A 99 -4.33 -12.57 -3.52
C ALA A 99 -5.61 -13.04 -2.79
N PRO A 100 -5.53 -13.48 -1.52
CA PRO A 100 -4.33 -13.67 -0.71
C PRO A 100 -3.70 -15.06 -0.84
N ALA A 101 -4.24 -15.94 -1.68
CA ALA A 101 -3.78 -17.33 -1.80
C ALA A 101 -2.31 -17.42 -2.26
N HIS A 102 -1.89 -16.44 -3.06
CA HIS A 102 -0.50 -16.24 -3.46
C HIS A 102 0.06 -14.97 -2.83
N ALA A 103 1.02 -15.11 -1.92
CA ALA A 103 1.60 -13.99 -1.18
C ALA A 103 2.37 -12.99 -2.06
N SER A 104 2.80 -13.41 -3.25
CA SER A 104 3.45 -12.55 -4.24
C SER A 104 2.47 -11.79 -5.13
N ALA A 105 1.19 -12.19 -5.15
CA ALA A 105 0.17 -11.57 -5.98
C ALA A 105 -0.44 -10.33 -5.31
N GLY A 106 -0.81 -9.33 -6.11
CA GLY A 106 -1.38 -8.09 -5.60
C GLY A 106 -1.34 -6.95 -6.61
N VAL A 107 -1.49 -5.72 -6.12
CA VAL A 107 -1.40 -4.50 -6.94
C VAL A 107 -0.45 -3.52 -6.27
N ARG A 108 0.42 -2.90 -7.07
CA ARG A 108 1.34 -1.83 -6.66
C ARG A 108 0.92 -0.53 -7.36
N LEU A 109 0.50 0.46 -6.57
CA LEU A 109 0.19 1.79 -7.12
C LEU A 109 1.49 2.49 -7.55
N LEU A 110 1.48 3.07 -8.76
CA LEU A 110 2.56 3.89 -9.32
C LEU A 110 2.23 5.38 -9.27
N ARG A 111 0.92 5.66 -9.26
CA ARG A 111 0.32 6.99 -9.13
C ARG A 111 -0.77 6.95 -8.07
N THR A 112 -0.94 8.07 -7.38
CA THR A 112 -1.90 8.23 -6.29
C THR A 112 -2.78 9.45 -6.49
N VAL A 113 -3.77 9.62 -5.61
CA VAL A 113 -4.67 10.76 -5.61
C VAL A 113 -3.86 12.06 -5.53
N GLY A 114 -4.17 12.99 -6.43
CA GLY A 114 -3.50 14.27 -6.54
C GLY A 114 -2.40 14.30 -7.61
N ASP A 115 -1.93 13.16 -8.11
CA ASP A 115 -0.97 13.10 -9.22
C ASP A 115 -1.64 13.53 -10.53
N VAL A 116 -0.90 14.23 -11.38
CA VAL A 116 -1.29 14.55 -12.76
C VAL A 116 -0.64 13.51 -13.66
N VAL A 117 -1.43 12.91 -14.55
CA VAL A 117 -1.01 11.84 -15.44
C VAL A 117 -1.46 12.12 -16.87
N SER A 118 -0.71 11.58 -17.82
CA SER A 118 -1.10 11.57 -19.24
C SER A 118 -1.77 10.25 -19.62
N ARG A 119 -2.61 10.25 -20.65
CA ARG A 119 -3.18 9.04 -21.24
C ARG A 119 -2.05 8.09 -21.65
N GLY A 120 -2.18 6.81 -21.29
CA GLY A 120 -1.15 5.80 -21.52
C GLY A 120 -0.14 5.66 -20.38
N GLU A 121 -0.04 6.62 -19.47
CA GLU A 121 0.92 6.57 -18.35
C GLU A 121 0.53 5.47 -17.34
N PRO A 122 1.48 4.65 -16.85
CA PRO A 122 1.18 3.59 -15.88
C PRO A 122 0.61 4.12 -14.56
N LEU A 123 -0.58 3.66 -14.18
CA LEU A 123 -1.22 4.02 -12.90
C LEU A 123 -0.87 3.05 -11.78
N PHE A 124 -0.87 1.75 -12.09
CA PHE A 124 -0.55 0.69 -11.16
C PHE A 124 -0.05 -0.55 -11.89
N GLU A 125 0.66 -1.42 -11.19
CA GLU A 125 1.14 -2.71 -11.67
C GLU A 125 0.36 -3.84 -10.98
N ILE A 126 -0.13 -4.80 -11.76
CA ILE A 126 -0.77 -6.02 -11.27
C ILE A 126 0.29 -7.13 -11.23
N HIS A 127 0.38 -7.84 -10.11
CA HIS A 127 1.33 -8.93 -9.88
C HIS A 127 0.56 -10.25 -9.72
N ALA A 128 0.93 -11.29 -10.47
CA ALA A 128 0.26 -12.59 -10.46
C ALA A 128 1.24 -13.77 -10.59
N GLN A 129 0.81 -14.97 -10.19
CA GLN A 129 1.61 -16.20 -10.30
C GLN A 129 1.39 -16.97 -11.60
N SER A 130 0.34 -16.64 -12.35
CA SER A 130 0.04 -17.22 -13.66
C SER A 130 -0.42 -16.14 -14.64
N GLU A 131 -0.18 -16.39 -15.94
CA GLU A 131 -0.65 -15.51 -17.01
C GLU A 131 -2.18 -15.43 -17.05
N ALA A 132 -2.88 -16.54 -16.80
CA ALA A 132 -4.34 -16.56 -16.74
C ALA A 132 -4.92 -15.64 -15.65
N GLN A 133 -4.33 -15.65 -14.44
CA GLN A 133 -4.72 -14.74 -13.35
C GLN A 133 -4.44 -13.28 -13.71
N LEU A 134 -3.29 -13.00 -14.33
CA LEU A 134 -2.94 -11.66 -14.77
C LEU A 134 -3.93 -11.13 -15.80
N SER A 135 -4.25 -11.92 -16.83
CA SER A 135 -5.22 -11.59 -17.86
C SER A 135 -6.60 -11.33 -17.27
N PHE A 136 -7.06 -12.19 -16.35
CA PHE A 136 -8.36 -12.01 -15.69
C PHE A 136 -8.43 -10.74 -14.84
N ALA A 137 -7.35 -10.41 -14.12
CA ALA A 137 -7.26 -9.18 -13.34
C ALA A 137 -7.25 -7.92 -14.24
N LEU A 138 -6.54 -7.97 -15.37
CA LEU A 138 -6.52 -6.88 -16.37
C LEU A 138 -7.89 -6.68 -17.02
N GLU A 139 -8.56 -7.75 -17.43
CA GLU A 139 -9.91 -7.68 -18.00
C GLU A 139 -10.89 -7.07 -17.01
N TYR A 140 -10.84 -7.51 -15.74
CA TYR A 140 -11.66 -6.90 -14.69
C TYR A 140 -11.34 -5.42 -14.53
N ALA A 141 -10.06 -5.02 -14.46
CA ALA A 141 -9.67 -3.62 -14.33
C ALA A 141 -10.17 -2.77 -15.51
N ARG A 142 -10.04 -3.27 -16.75
CA ARG A 142 -10.52 -2.60 -17.97
C ARG A 142 -12.04 -2.46 -18.02
N SER A 143 -12.78 -3.38 -17.40
CA SER A 143 -14.24 -3.33 -17.33
C SER A 143 -14.78 -2.26 -16.37
N ARG A 144 -13.91 -1.61 -15.59
CA ARG A 144 -14.28 -0.63 -14.55
C ARG A 144 -13.82 0.77 -14.91
N SER A 145 -14.71 1.53 -15.54
CA SER A 145 -14.48 2.95 -15.84
C SER A 145 -14.37 3.84 -14.60
N ASP A 146 -14.88 3.37 -13.45
CA ASP A 146 -14.88 4.04 -12.15
C ASP A 146 -13.72 3.62 -11.23
N LEU A 147 -12.80 2.78 -11.72
CA LEU A 147 -11.64 2.33 -10.93
C LEU A 147 -10.76 3.50 -10.50
N VAL A 148 -10.56 4.47 -11.40
CA VAL A 148 -9.88 5.75 -11.14
C VAL A 148 -10.73 6.87 -11.73
N SER A 149 -11.00 7.91 -10.94
CA SER A 149 -11.65 9.12 -11.43
C SER A 149 -10.64 10.24 -11.64
N PHE A 150 -10.86 11.01 -12.70
CA PHE A 150 -10.01 12.13 -13.10
C PHE A 150 -10.78 13.44 -13.02
N GLY A 151 -10.09 14.55 -12.83
CA GLY A 151 -10.65 15.89 -12.95
C GLY A 151 -9.61 16.96 -12.67
N PHE A 152 -9.66 18.06 -13.42
CA PHE A 152 -8.79 19.23 -13.21
C PHE A 152 -9.30 20.12 -12.09
#